data_AF-A0A6I7YEU1-F1
#
_entry.id   AF-A0A6I7YEU1-F1
#
_cell.length_a   1.000
_cell.length_b   1.000
_cell.length_c   1.000
_cell.angle_alpha   90.00
_cell.angle_beta   90.00
_cell.angle_gamma   90.00
#
_symmetry.space_group_name_H-M   'P 1'
#
loop_
_entity.id
_entity.type
_entity.pdbx_description
1 polymer ?
#
loop_
_entity_poly.entity_id
_entity_poly.type
_entity_poly.pdbx_seq_one_letter_code
_entity_poly.pdbx_strand_id
1 'polypeptide(L)' 'MSGPRVLDDMTVEVALSVMTGARVGYLLLCDGDERCTGAVTRAQLVAVRDSSAYTDRIRVRDVLGVGGQDRAGGACAPAW' A
#
# COMPACT_ATOMS: atom_id res chain seq x y z
N MET A 1 6.23 11.02 -13.32
CA MET A 1 5.86 9.61 -13.61
C MET A 1 4.79 9.22 -12.60
N SER A 2 3.53 9.23 -12.99
CA SER A 2 2.43 8.86 -12.10
C SER A 2 2.38 7.34 -11.98
N GLY A 3 2.60 6.81 -10.79
CA GLY A 3 2.40 5.39 -10.52
C GLY A 3 0.92 5.00 -10.70
N PRO A 4 0.61 3.71 -10.92
CA PRO A 4 -0.78 3.26 -11.02
C PRO A 4 -1.49 3.56 -9.70
N ARG A 5 -2.67 4.15 -9.82
CA ARG A 5 -3.56 4.47 -8.70
C ARG A 5 -4.52 3.31 -8.49
N VAL A 6 -4.64 2.86 -7.25
CA VAL A 6 -5.56 1.79 -6.85
C VAL A 6 -6.43 2.28 -5.70
N LEU A 7 -7.67 1.79 -5.65
CA LEU A 7 -8.55 2.10 -4.54
C LEU A 7 -8.02 1.44 -3.26
N ASP A 8 -8.14 2.16 -2.15
CA ASP A 8 -7.71 1.73 -0.83
C ASP A 8 -8.54 0.54 -0.28
N ASP A 9 -9.72 0.31 -0.85
CA ASP A 9 -10.55 -0.88 -0.63
C ASP A 9 -10.04 -2.13 -1.38
N MET A 10 -9.02 -2.07 -2.25
CA MET A 10 -8.52 -3.31 -2.87
C MET A 10 -7.79 -4.20 -1.86
N THR A 11 -7.79 -5.52 -2.09
CA THR A 11 -7.02 -6.48 -1.29
C THR A 11 -5.54 -6.47 -1.70
N VAL A 12 -4.69 -6.99 -0.81
CA VAL A 12 -3.24 -7.09 -1.02
C VAL A 12 -2.89 -7.92 -2.27
N GLU A 13 -3.64 -8.98 -2.55
CA GLU A 13 -3.46 -9.84 -3.73
C GLU A 13 -3.72 -9.10 -5.03
N VAL A 14 -4.80 -8.31 -5.07
CA VAL A 14 -5.16 -7.53 -6.26
C VAL A 14 -4.10 -6.47 -6.50
N ALA A 15 -3.66 -5.76 -5.46
CA ALA A 15 -2.58 -4.79 -5.56
C ALA A 15 -1.26 -5.42 -6.05
N LEU A 16 -0.89 -6.60 -5.56
CA LEU A 16 0.29 -7.34 -6.03
C LEU A 16 0.18 -7.76 -7.51
N SER A 17 -1.02 -8.18 -7.93
CA SER A 17 -1.29 -8.54 -9.33
C SER A 17 -1.18 -7.32 -10.24
N VAL A 18 -1.71 -6.17 -9.82
CA VAL A 18 -1.60 -4.90 -10.54
C VAL A 18 -0.14 -4.44 -10.62
N MET A 19 0.62 -4.49 -9.53
CA MET A 19 2.06 -4.17 -9.54
C MET A 19 2.84 -5.04 -10.52
N THR A 20 2.53 -6.33 -10.55
CA THR A 20 3.18 -7.30 -11.44
C THR A 20 2.81 -7.03 -12.90
N GLY A 21 1.54 -6.75 -13.18
CA GLY A 21 1.06 -6.40 -14.52
C GLY A 21 1.62 -5.08 -15.04
N ALA A 22 1.74 -4.07 -14.17
CA ALA A 22 2.26 -2.75 -14.51
C ALA A 22 3.79 -2.63 -14.44
N ARG A 23 4.50 -3.66 -13.96
CA ARG A 23 5.96 -3.65 -13.70
C ARG A 23 6.41 -2.45 -12.85
N VAL A 24 5.64 -2.13 -11.80
CA VAL A 24 5.95 -1.02 -10.88
C VAL A 24 6.32 -1.52 -9.49
N GLY A 25 7.16 -0.77 -8.79
CA GLY A 25 7.57 -1.08 -7.42
C GLY A 25 6.64 -0.53 -6.33
N TYR A 26 5.75 0.40 -6.68
CA TYR A 26 4.83 1.07 -5.76
C TYR A 26 3.50 1.41 -6.44
N LEU A 27 2.45 1.50 -5.63
CA LEU A 27 1.11 1.93 -6.03
C LEU A 27 0.68 3.08 -5.14
N LEU A 28 -0.04 4.03 -5.75
CA LEU A 28 -0.68 5.11 -5.02
C LEU A 28 -2.08 4.65 -4.61
N LEU A 29 -2.41 4.81 -3.34
CA LEU A 29 -3.72 4.53 -2.80
C LEU A 29 -4.58 5.78 -2.94
N CYS A 30 -5.73 5.64 -3.59
CA CYS A 30 -6.79 6.63 -3.59
C CYS A 30 -7.90 6.14 -2.66
N ASP A 31 -8.37 7.00 -1.75
CA ASP A 31 -9.62 6.73 -1.04
C ASP A 31 -10.83 6.85 -1.98
N GLY A 32 -12.01 6.55 -1.43
CA GLY A 32 -13.29 6.73 -2.11
C GLY A 32 -13.59 8.18 -2.55
N ASP A 33 -12.83 9.16 -2.06
CA ASP A 33 -12.90 10.58 -2.45
C ASP A 33 -11.86 10.93 -3.54
N GLU A 34 -11.31 9.93 -4.23
CA GLU A 34 -10.24 10.05 -5.25
C GLU A 34 -8.94 10.68 -4.72
N ARG A 35 -8.84 10.83 -3.40
CA ARG A 35 -7.74 11.51 -2.74
C ARG A 35 -6.63 10.52 -2.47
N CYS A 36 -5.40 10.89 -2.82
CA CYS A 36 -4.27 10.01 -2.56
C CYS A 36 -4.01 9.95 -1.05
N THR A 37 -4.33 8.83 -0.42
CA THR A 37 -4.16 8.59 1.02
C THR A 37 -2.76 8.11 1.37
N GLY A 38 -2.04 7.53 0.42
CA GLY A 38 -0.66 7.12 0.61
C GLY A 38 -0.10 6.33 -0.55
N ALA A 39 1.11 5.80 -0.37
CA ALA A 39 1.78 4.94 -1.33
C ALA A 39 2.17 3.63 -0.65
N VAL A 40 1.82 2.51 -1.27
CA VAL A 40 2.23 1.19 -0.81
C VAL A 40 3.30 0.61 -1.73
N THR A 41 4.32 0.02 -1.15
CA THR A 41 5.40 -0.65 -1.90
C THR A 41 5.18 -2.15 -1.95
N ARG A 42 5.73 -2.79 -2.99
CA ARG A 42 5.71 -4.25 -3.11
C ARG A 42 6.28 -4.95 -1.87
N ALA A 43 7.34 -4.39 -1.29
CA ALA A 43 7.97 -4.93 -0.10
C ALA A 43 7.04 -4.92 1.11
N GLN A 44 6.27 -3.84 1.32
CA GLN A 44 5.28 -3.77 2.40
C GLN A 44 4.14 -4.78 2.21
N LEU A 45 3.62 -4.93 0.98
CA LEU A 45 2.58 -5.92 0.68
C LEU A 45 3.07 -7.34 0.94
N VAL A 46 4.31 -7.66 0.56
CA VAL A 46 4.92 -8.98 0.80
C VAL A 46 5.16 -9.20 2.29
N ALA A 47 5.70 -8.21 3.01
CA ALA A 47 5.94 -8.31 4.45
C ALA A 47 4.64 -8.54 5.24
N VAL A 48 3.55 -7.88 4.85
CA VAL A 48 2.24 -8.10 5.49
C VAL A 48 1.68 -9.48 5.15
N ARG A 49 1.82 -9.94 3.90
CA ARG A 49 1.38 -11.28 3.50
C ARG A 49 2.16 -12.41 4.18
N ASP A 50 3.44 -12.18 4.47
CA ASP A 50 4.30 -13.11 5.20
C ASP A 50 4.02 -13.10 6.72
N SER A 51 3.37 -12.05 7.22
CA SER A 51 3.01 -11.93 8.63
C SER A 51 1.79 -12.79 8.99
N SER A 52 1.83 -13.41 10.17
CA SER A 52 0.69 -14.15 10.73
C SER A 52 -0.51 -13.25 11.08
N ALA A 53 -0.31 -11.94 11.08
CA ALA A 53 -1.39 -10.96 11.23
C ALA A 53 -2.21 -10.80 9.94
N TYR A 54 -1.77 -11.40 8.82
CA TYR A 54 -2.50 -11.38 7.57
C TYR A 54 -3.83 -12.12 7.72
N THR A 55 -4.91 -11.38 7.57
CA THR A 55 -6.22 -11.97 7.30
C THR A 55 -6.55 -11.67 5.85
N ASP A 56 -7.23 -12.59 5.16
CA ASP A 56 -7.70 -12.43 3.78
C ASP A 56 -8.59 -11.17 3.59
N ARG A 57 -9.00 -10.54 4.70
CA ARG A 57 -9.78 -9.30 4.73
C ARG A 57 -8.93 -8.02 4.80
N ILE A 58 -7.61 -8.13 4.98
CA ILE A 58 -6.72 -6.96 5.07
C ILE A 58 -6.74 -6.22 3.73
N ARG A 59 -7.21 -4.98 3.79
CA ARG A 59 -7.22 -4.08 2.64
C ARG A 59 -5.88 -3.39 2.51
N VAL A 60 -5.58 -2.87 1.32
CA VAL A 60 -4.30 -2.22 1.06
C VAL A 60 -4.11 -0.96 1.93
N ARG A 61 -5.20 -0.29 2.33
CA ARG A 61 -5.17 0.77 3.37
C ARG A 61 -4.64 0.30 4.73
N ASP A 62 -4.97 -0.91 5.14
CA ASP A 62 -4.60 -1.43 6.46
C ASP A 62 -3.10 -1.75 6.53
N VAL A 63 -2.47 -2.02 5.38
CA VAL A 63 -1.01 -2.21 5.25
C VAL A 63 -0.25 -0.95 5.62
N LEU A 64 -0.77 0.25 5.30
CA LEU A 64 -0.18 1.52 5.72
C LEU A 64 -0.29 1.72 7.24
N GLY A 65 -1.38 1.25 7.85
CA GLY A 65 -1.58 1.29 9.30
C GLY A 65 -0.71 0.30 10.07
N VAL A 66 -0.49 -0.90 9.49
CA VAL A 66 0.32 -1.97 10.10
C VAL A 66 1.82 -1.69 10.04
N GLY A 67 2.32 -1.11 8.94
CA GLY A 67 3.74 -0.75 8.78
C GLY A 67 4.13 0.60 9.39
N GLY A 68 3.18 1.29 10.03
CA GLY A 68 3.40 2.56 10.73
C GLY A 68 3.74 2.40 12.22
N GLN A 69 3.73 1.17 12.74
CA GLN A 69 3.92 0.88 14.17
C GLN A 69 5.24 0.19 14.49
N ASP A 70 6.26 0.34 13.65
CA ASP A 70 7.63 -0.10 13.98
C ASP A 70 8.72 0.97 13.73
N ARG A 71 8.37 2.18 13.30
CA ARG A 71 9.32 3.30 13.26
C ARG A 71 9.17 4.26 14.44
N ALA A 72 10.03 4.03 15.43
CA ALA A 72 10.77 5.16 15.98
C ALA A 72 11.44 5.93 14.82
N GLY A 73 11.10 7.22 14.68
CA GLY A 73 11.90 8.19 13.94
C GLY A 73 11.45 8.50 12.51
N GLY A 74 10.97 9.73 12.34
CA GLY A 74 11.23 10.50 11.12
C GLY A 74 10.05 10.63 10.17
N ALA A 75 9.19 11.61 10.45
CA ALA A 75 8.45 12.29 9.41
C ALA A 75 9.42 12.75 8.30
N CYS A 76 9.12 12.40 7.06
CA CYS A 76 9.48 13.21 5.92
C CYS A 76 8.25 13.29 5.03
N ALA A 77 7.51 14.39 5.16
CA ALA A 77 6.41 14.72 4.27
C ALA A 77 6.93 14.73 2.82
N PRO A 78 6.23 14.11 1.85
CA PRO A 78 6.50 14.41 0.47
C PRO A 78 5.80 15.73 0.12
N ALA A 79 6.60 16.76 -0.13
CA ALA A 79 6.16 17.93 -0.88
C ALA A 79 6.02 17.51 -2.35
N TRP A 80 4.79 17.37 -2.82
CA TRP A 80 4.41 17.56 -4.23
C TRP A 80 2.96 18.05 -4.28
#